data_AF-A0A358SJA5-F1
#
_entry.id   AF-A0A358SJA5-F1
#
_cell.length_a   1.000
_cell.length_b   1.000
_cell.length_c   1.000
_cell.angle_alpha   90.00
_cell.angle_beta   90.00
_cell.angle_gamma   90.00
#
_symmetry.space_group_name_H-M   'P 1'
#
loop_
_entity.id
_entity.type
_entity.pdbx_description
1 polymer ?
#
loop_
_entity_poly.entity_id
_entity_poly.type
_entity_poly.pdbx_seq_one_letter_code
_entity_poly.pdbx_strand_id
1 'polypeptide(L)' 'GVTMPSEVVLTIGWNALSHIELEPAHCGDDSCEADHGYTGTITADDLTLRVSEAADGHDAIQQVLSFAVALAEATSQP' A
#
# COMPACT_ATOMS: atom_id res chain seq x y z
N GLY A 1 -33.12 1.83 1.78
CA GLY A 1 -32.28 1.23 0.72
C GLY A 1 -30.88 1.77 0.90
N VAL A 2 -29.85 0.94 0.75
CA VAL A 2 -28.46 1.42 0.78
C VAL A 2 -28.23 2.23 -0.50
N THR A 3 -27.87 3.51 -0.35
CA THR A 3 -27.44 4.36 -1.46
C THR A 3 -25.99 4.07 -1.80
N MET A 4 -25.65 4.10 -3.08
CA MET A 4 -24.27 3.91 -3.54
C MET A 4 -23.35 5.01 -2.96
N PRO A 5 -22.08 4.69 -2.68
CA PRO A 5 -21.12 5.69 -2.22
C PRO A 5 -20.79 6.67 -3.34
N SER A 6 -20.59 7.95 -3.01
CA SER A 6 -20.18 8.97 -3.98
C SER A 6 -18.67 9.02 -4.22
N GLU A 7 -17.89 8.28 -3.43
CA GLU A 7 -16.42 8.24 -3.47
C GLU A 7 -15.93 6.87 -2.98
N VAL A 8 -14.90 6.32 -3.64
CA VAL A 8 -14.21 5.09 -3.27
C VAL A 8 -12.70 5.34 -3.33
N VAL A 9 -11.99 4.90 -2.29
CA VAL A 9 -10.52 4.85 -2.28
C VAL A 9 -10.11 3.38 -2.16
N LEU A 10 -9.38 2.88 -3.15
CA LEU A 10 -8.83 1.54 -3.22
C LEU A 10 -7.31 1.61 -3.11
N THR A 11 -6.74 0.96 -2.10
CA THR A 11 -5.29 0.79 -1.97
C THR A 11 -4.94 -0.68 -2.16
N ILE A 12 -4.00 -0.96 -3.06
CA ILE A 12 -3.49 -2.30 -3.36
C ILE A 12 -2.04 -2.34 -2.91
N GLY A 13 -1.77 -3.07 -1.82
CA GLY A 13 -0.42 -3.38 -1.39
C GLY A 13 0.10 -4.58 -2.17
N TRP A 14 0.80 -4.32 -3.28
CA TRP A 14 1.28 -5.38 -4.16
C TRP A 14 2.41 -6.19 -3.51
N ASN A 15 3.15 -5.60 -2.56
CA ASN A 15 4.31 -6.19 -1.88
C ASN A 15 5.34 -6.85 -2.82
N ALA A 16 5.27 -6.61 -4.13
CA ALA A 16 6.20 -7.20 -5.11
C ALA A 16 7.51 -6.43 -5.17
N LEU A 17 7.49 -5.13 -4.85
CA LEU A 17 8.64 -4.26 -4.77
C LEU A 17 8.56 -3.46 -3.47
N SER A 18 9.69 -3.32 -2.81
CA SER A 18 9.83 -2.49 -1.62
C SER A 18 11.12 -1.70 -1.73
N HIS A 19 11.06 -0.42 -1.37
CA HIS A 19 12.25 0.39 -1.18
C HIS A 19 12.85 0.05 0.19
N ILE A 20 14.14 -0.27 0.21
CA ILE A 20 14.88 -0.52 1.43
C ILE A 20 15.93 0.60 1.60
N GLU A 21 15.77 1.43 2.63
CA GLU A 21 16.74 2.44 3.04
C GLU A 21 17.49 1.92 4.27
N LEU A 22 18.82 1.87 4.21
CA LEU A 22 19.67 1.34 5.29
C LEU A 22 20.80 2.32 5.64
N GLU A 23 21.09 2.40 6.92
CA GLU A 23 22.27 3.08 7.46
C GLU A 23 22.98 2.19 8.51
N PRO A 24 24.30 2.35 8.70
CA PRO A 24 25.02 1.65 9.76
C PRO A 24 24.37 1.93 11.13
N ALA A 25 24.19 0.88 11.92
CA ALA A 25 23.67 1.00 13.27
C ALA A 25 24.70 1.64 14.19
N HIS A 26 24.33 2.74 14.84
CA HIS A 26 25.22 3.45 15.76
C HIS A 26 24.93 3.07 17.21
N CYS A 27 25.99 2.73 17.92
CA CYS A 27 26.00 2.67 19.38
C CYS A 27 26.39 4.06 19.89
N GLY A 28 25.69 4.60 20.91
CA GLY A 28 25.99 5.92 21.49
C GLY A 28 27.30 5.99 22.28
N ASP A 29 28.20 5.01 22.11
CA ASP A 29 29.52 4.92 22.71
C ASP A 29 30.58 5.10 21.63
N ASP A 30 31.28 6.24 21.66
CA ASP A 30 32.33 6.62 20.69
C ASP A 30 33.55 5.69 20.71
N SER A 31 33.70 4.85 21.74
CA SER A 31 34.80 3.87 21.86
C SER A 31 34.42 2.47 21.39
N CYS A 32 33.15 2.25 20.99
CA CYS A 32 32.66 0.95 20.60
C CYS A 32 33.05 0.61 19.15
N GLU A 33 33.90 -0.40 18.97
CA GLU A 33 34.34 -0.90 17.65
C GLU A 33 33.50 -2.09 17.14
N ALA A 34 32.40 -2.43 17.83
CA ALA A 34 31.58 -3.58 17.47
C ALA A 34 30.70 -3.29 16.23
N ASP A 35 30.56 -4.30 15.37
CA ASP A 35 29.62 -4.25 14.25
C ASP A 35 28.20 -4.53 14.76
N HIS A 36 27.37 -3.47 14.77
CA HIS A 36 25.98 -3.53 15.19
C HIS A 36 25.02 -3.76 14.01
N GLY A 37 25.53 -3.97 12.80
CA GLY A 37 24.75 -4.17 11.59
C GLY A 37 24.18 -2.87 11.03
N TYR A 38 23.01 -2.98 10.40
CA TYR A 38 22.31 -1.86 9.77
C TYR A 38 20.93 -1.69 10.38
N THR A 39 20.49 -0.44 10.49
CA THR A 39 19.09 -0.10 10.76
C THR A 39 18.50 0.59 9.54
N GLY A 40 17.18 0.59 9.44
CA GLY A 40 16.55 1.25 8.31
C GLY A 40 15.06 0.97 8.20
N THR A 41 14.49 1.41 7.09
CA THR A 41 13.05 1.32 6.82
C THR A 41 12.76 0.58 5.53
N ILE A 42 11.66 -0.18 5.54
CA ILE A 42 11.10 -0.80 4.35
C ILE A 42 9.82 -0.06 4.00
N THR A 43 9.71 0.41 2.77
CA THR A 43 8.50 1.06 2.25
C THR A 43 7.91 0.21 1.13
N ALA A 44 6.62 -0.10 1.23
CA ALA A 44 5.89 -0.82 0.19
C ALA A 44 5.46 0.14 -0.92
N ASP A 45 5.64 -0.28 -2.18
CA ASP A 45 5.06 0.42 -3.32
C ASP A 45 3.58 0.03 -3.45
N ASP A 46 2.72 0.78 -2.77
CA ASP A 46 1.29 0.61 -2.84
C ASP A 46 0.71 1.41 -4.02
N LEU A 47 -0.27 0.83 -4.73
CA LEU A 47 -1.08 1.56 -5.69
C LEU A 47 -2.34 2.08 -5.01
N THR A 48 -2.53 3.40 -4.97
CA THR A 48 -3.78 4.01 -4.51
C THR A 48 -4.56 4.59 -5.69
N LEU A 49 -5.81 4.15 -5.82
CA LEU A 49 -6.79 4.68 -6.76
C LEU A 49 -7.93 5.34 -5.99
N ARG A 50 -8.31 6.54 -6.40
CA ARG A 50 -9.47 7.26 -5.89
C ARG A 50 -10.45 7.51 -7.02
N VAL A 51 -11.71 7.16 -6.81
CA VAL A 51 -12.79 7.28 -7.78
C VAL A 51 -13.95 8.03 -7.13
N SER A 52 -14.41 9.09 -7.79
CA SER A 52 -15.52 9.91 -7.32
C SER A 52 -16.64 9.93 -8.37
N GLU A 53 -17.88 9.88 -7.92
CA GLU A 53 -19.03 9.98 -8.83
C GLU A 53 -19.03 11.34 -9.56
N ALA A 54 -18.57 12.40 -8.90
CA ALA A 54 -18.53 13.75 -9.45
C ALA A 54 -17.51 13.92 -10.59
N ALA A 55 -16.35 13.23 -10.52
CA ALA A 55 -15.31 13.34 -11.54
C ALA A 55 -15.36 12.20 -12.57
N ASP A 56 -15.68 10.98 -12.12
CA ASP A 56 -15.54 9.74 -12.90
C ASP A 56 -16.89 9.12 -13.29
N GLY A 57 -17.98 9.58 -12.67
CA GLY A 57 -19.34 9.13 -12.95
C GLY A 57 -19.79 7.92 -12.12
N HIS A 58 -21.09 7.67 -12.14
CA HIS A 58 -21.74 6.61 -11.37
C HIS A 58 -21.24 5.21 -11.75
N ASP A 59 -21.04 4.96 -13.03
CA ASP A 59 -20.62 3.64 -13.53
C ASP A 59 -19.20 3.30 -13.05
N ALA A 60 -18.31 4.29 -12.94
CA ALA A 60 -16.95 4.10 -12.43
C ALA A 60 -16.95 3.65 -10.96
N ILE A 61 -17.89 4.16 -10.13
CA ILE A 61 -18.08 3.70 -8.75
C ILE A 61 -18.45 2.20 -8.73
N GLN A 62 -19.39 1.78 -9.59
CA GLN A 62 -19.77 0.36 -9.64
C GLN A 62 -18.61 -0.52 -10.10
N GLN A 63 -17.84 -0.04 -11.07
CA GLN A 63 -16.72 -0.77 -11.65
C GLN A 63 -15.58 -0.95 -10.64
N VAL A 64 -15.20 0.10 -9.90
CA VAL A 64 -14.12 -0.02 -8.91
C VAL A 64 -14.49 -0.96 -7.75
N LEU A 65 -15.76 -0.95 -7.32
CA LEU A 65 -16.25 -1.89 -6.30
C LEU A 65 -16.22 -3.34 -6.81
N SER A 66 -16.69 -3.56 -8.03
CA SER A 66 -16.65 -4.89 -8.67
C SER A 66 -15.22 -5.39 -8.86
N PHE A 67 -14.32 -4.49 -9.28
CA PHE A 67 -12.90 -4.78 -9.43
C PHE A 67 -12.25 -5.13 -8.08
N ALA A 68 -12.54 -4.40 -7.00
CA ALA A 68 -11.98 -4.69 -5.68
C ALA A 68 -12.33 -6.10 -5.19
N VAL A 69 -13.58 -6.53 -5.41
CA VAL A 69 -14.02 -7.91 -5.08
C VAL A 69 -13.27 -8.94 -5.94
N ALA A 70 -13.25 -8.75 -7.26
CA ALA A 70 -12.59 -9.68 -8.16
C ALA A 70 -11.08 -9.80 -7.90
N LEU A 71 -10.42 -8.69 -7.55
CA LEU A 71 -9.01 -8.67 -7.18
C LEU A 71 -8.76 -9.44 -5.88
N ALA A 72 -9.60 -9.25 -4.86
CA ALA A 72 -9.49 -9.98 -3.61
C ALA A 72 -9.67 -11.49 -3.82
N GLU A 73 -10.65 -11.90 -4.63
CA GLU A 73 -10.88 -13.31 -4.98
C GLU A 73 -9.69 -13.90 -5.74
N ALA A 74 -9.13 -13.18 -6.72
CA ALA A 74 -8.03 -13.67 -7.52
C ALA A 74 -6.71 -13.83 -6.75
N THR A 75 -6.54 -13.09 -5.64
CA THR A 75 -5.27 -13.01 -4.89
C THR A 75 -5.29 -13.68 -3.52
N SER A 76 -6.46 -14.13 -3.05
CA SER A 76 -6.62 -14.79 -1.74
C SER A 76 -6.42 -16.32 -1.78
N GLN A 77 -6.15 -16.90 -2.95
CA GLN A 77 -5.87 -18.32 -3.12
C GLN A 77 -4.39 -18.63 -2.79
N PRO A 78 -4.09 -19.65 -1.96
CA PRO A 78 -2.72 -20.00 -1.55
C PRO A 78 -1.83 -20.54 -2.68
#